data_AF-A0A957PKM1-F1
#
_entry.id   AF-A0A957PKM1-F1
#
_cell.length_a   1.000
_cell.length_b   1.000
_cell.length_c   1.000
_cell.angle_alpha   90.00
_cell.angle_beta   90.00
_cell.angle_gamma   90.00
#
_symmetry.space_group_name_H-M   'P 1'
#
loop_
_entity.id
_entity.type
_entity.pdbx_description
1 polymer ?
#
loop_
_entity_poly.entity_id
_entity_poly.type
_entity_poly.pdbx_seq_one_letter_code
_entity_poly.pdbx_strand_id
1 'polypeptide(L)'
;NHPSALEPFGGANTGIGGVVRDIIGVSARPIGCTDVLCFGPQDFPHDQVPEGVLHPQRIAHGVVAGIGDYGNKLGLPTVNGAVIYDAGYLGNPLVFCGCVGLLPRGSHPTAPQVDDLVVAVGGRTGRDGLHGATFSSAELTHDTAETTGSAVQIGDPITEKGVLELIEAARDEQLYTAITDCGAGGFSSAVGEMGSTLGVDIELTNAPLKYPGLTPWEIWLSEAQERMVLAVPRATLPRLQELAELWEVEVSVLGHFTGQGELCVRYNGDVVADLPMHFLHDGIPQRHLDAVWQAPAASESAPPTPADLNATLLALLAHPNVASKEEIIRQYDHEVRGGTLVRPLTGPQMDGPADAALLKPLGTWQHDKAFTLSVGINPLLGRCDPYAMAVSAVDEAFRNAVAVGADPTQIAILDNFCWGNPTLPDRLGALVLTCQGCYDAALAYGAPFISGKDSLYNEFNGQPIPGTLLISAIGIAPDLHCRTTADFKES
;
A
#
# COMPACT_ATOMS: atom_id res chain seq x y z
N ASN A 1 -7.78 -0.74 4.67
CA ASN A 1 -8.51 -1.15 5.90
C ASN A 1 -9.92 -0.58 5.93
N HIS A 2 -10.14 0.66 6.40
CA HIS A 2 -11.47 1.26 6.57
C HIS A 2 -12.38 1.19 5.31
N PRO A 3 -11.92 1.59 4.11
CA PRO A 3 -12.76 1.48 2.90
C PRO A 3 -13.18 0.04 2.61
N SER A 4 -12.25 -0.91 2.74
CA SER A 4 -12.49 -2.34 2.50
C SER A 4 -13.42 -2.98 3.53
N ALA A 5 -13.61 -2.37 4.71
CA ALA A 5 -14.59 -2.82 5.70
C ALA A 5 -16.03 -2.52 5.26
N LEU A 6 -16.22 -1.40 4.55
CA LEU A 6 -17.53 -0.90 4.13
C LEU A 6 -17.90 -1.33 2.71
N GLU A 7 -16.96 -1.17 1.77
CA GLU A 7 -17.09 -1.55 0.37
C GLU A 7 -15.83 -2.34 -0.04
N PRO A 8 -15.85 -3.66 0.17
CA PRO A 8 -14.65 -4.50 0.08
C PRO A 8 -13.99 -4.50 -1.31
N PHE A 9 -14.77 -4.43 -2.38
CA PHE A 9 -14.26 -4.50 -3.74
C PHE A 9 -13.49 -3.23 -4.11
N GLY A 10 -14.15 -2.08 -4.10
CA GLY A 10 -13.60 -0.77 -4.41
C GLY A 10 -12.49 -0.38 -3.45
N GLY A 11 -12.64 -0.67 -2.16
CA GLY A 11 -11.59 -0.40 -1.17
C GLY A 11 -10.27 -1.13 -1.46
N ALA A 12 -10.33 -2.40 -1.89
CA ALA A 12 -9.13 -3.15 -2.24
C ALA A 12 -8.61 -2.84 -3.65
N ASN A 13 -9.53 -2.60 -4.60
CA ASN A 13 -9.25 -2.19 -5.97
C ASN A 13 -8.44 -0.87 -6.00
N THR A 14 -8.93 0.16 -5.30
CA THR A 14 -8.22 1.43 -5.16
C THR A 14 -6.96 1.32 -4.30
N GLY A 15 -6.89 0.35 -3.39
CA GLY A 15 -5.67 0.03 -2.65
C GLY A 15 -4.51 -0.42 -3.55
N ILE A 16 -4.78 -1.30 -4.52
CA ILE A 16 -3.78 -1.69 -5.54
C ILE A 16 -3.43 -0.52 -6.45
N GLY A 17 -4.42 0.20 -6.98
CA GLY A 17 -4.16 1.37 -7.82
C GLY A 17 -3.29 2.42 -7.11
N GLY A 18 -3.56 2.70 -5.83
CA GLY A 18 -2.77 3.61 -5.02
C GLY A 18 -1.28 3.24 -4.97
N VAL A 19 -0.96 2.01 -4.59
CA VAL A 19 0.46 1.59 -4.49
C VAL A 19 1.15 1.46 -5.85
N VAL A 20 0.39 1.22 -6.92
CA VAL A 20 0.90 1.31 -8.29
C VAL A 20 1.26 2.76 -8.63
N ARG A 21 0.40 3.73 -8.27
CA ARG A 21 0.71 5.15 -8.47
C ARG A 21 1.89 5.62 -7.66
N ASP A 22 2.09 5.14 -6.44
CA ASP A 22 3.28 5.48 -5.65
C ASP A 22 4.56 5.11 -6.42
N ILE A 23 4.57 3.95 -7.09
CA ILE A 23 5.68 3.51 -7.95
C ILE A 23 5.80 4.39 -9.21
N ILE A 24 4.70 4.77 -9.85
CA ILE A 24 4.69 5.70 -10.99
C ILE A 24 5.17 7.10 -10.55
N GLY A 25 4.84 7.51 -9.33
CA GLY A 25 5.19 8.79 -8.70
C GLY A 25 6.67 8.92 -8.38
N VAL A 26 7.40 7.81 -8.33
CA VAL A 26 8.88 7.82 -8.33
C VAL A 26 9.46 7.57 -9.72
N SER A 27 8.66 7.78 -10.77
CA SER A 27 9.00 7.54 -12.17
C SER A 27 9.36 6.09 -12.50
N ALA A 28 9.07 5.13 -11.62
CA ALA A 28 9.44 3.73 -11.82
C ALA A 28 8.35 3.00 -12.60
N ARG A 29 8.73 1.93 -13.29
CA ARG A 29 7.76 1.03 -13.93
C ARG A 29 7.36 -0.06 -12.93
N PRO A 30 6.08 -0.17 -12.54
CA PRO A 30 5.58 -1.30 -11.76
C PRO A 30 5.82 -2.63 -12.47
N ILE A 31 6.30 -3.63 -11.74
CA ILE A 31 6.60 -4.97 -12.28
C ILE A 31 5.96 -6.12 -11.51
N GLY A 32 5.39 -5.86 -10.32
CA GLY A 32 4.70 -6.88 -9.54
C GLY A 32 4.02 -6.29 -8.31
N CYS A 33 2.98 -6.97 -7.85
CA CYS A 33 2.22 -6.62 -6.66
C CYS A 33 2.34 -7.72 -5.60
N THR A 34 2.00 -7.39 -4.37
CA THR A 34 1.88 -8.32 -3.25
C THR A 34 0.70 -7.91 -2.38
N ASP A 35 0.05 -8.88 -1.76
CA ASP A 35 -1.06 -8.63 -0.86
C ASP A 35 -0.97 -9.44 0.45
N VAL A 36 -1.22 -8.77 1.56
CA VAL A 36 -1.36 -9.44 2.86
C VAL A 36 -2.71 -9.08 3.44
N LEU A 37 -3.48 -10.09 3.82
CA LEU A 37 -4.89 -9.95 4.13
C LEU A 37 -5.18 -10.51 5.52
N CYS A 38 -5.85 -9.72 6.36
CA CYS A 38 -6.32 -10.17 7.68
C CYS A 38 -7.84 -10.05 7.75
N PHE A 39 -8.52 -11.16 8.00
CA PHE A 39 -9.98 -11.25 8.00
C PHE A 39 -10.51 -11.88 9.29
N GLY A 40 -11.80 -11.67 9.55
CA GLY A 40 -12.54 -12.49 10.51
C GLY A 40 -12.68 -13.96 10.07
N PRO A 41 -13.04 -14.88 10.98
CA PRO A 41 -13.34 -16.27 10.63
C PRO A 41 -14.39 -16.38 9.52
N GLN A 42 -14.17 -17.25 8.54
CA GLN A 42 -15.03 -17.34 7.36
C GLN A 42 -16.34 -18.09 7.62
N ASP A 43 -16.36 -18.94 8.65
CA ASP A 43 -17.50 -19.71 9.15
C ASP A 43 -18.22 -19.01 10.31
N PHE A 44 -18.02 -17.69 10.47
CA PHE A 44 -18.60 -16.93 11.57
C PHE A 44 -20.14 -16.98 11.54
N PRO A 45 -20.84 -17.22 12.68
CA PRO A 45 -22.29 -17.30 12.68
C PRO A 45 -22.95 -15.98 12.23
N HIS A 46 -23.83 -16.05 11.23
CA HIS A 46 -24.51 -14.88 10.67
C HIS A 46 -25.30 -14.06 11.70
N ASP A 47 -25.87 -14.72 12.71
CA ASP A 47 -26.64 -14.11 13.79
C ASP A 47 -25.77 -13.43 14.85
N GLN A 48 -24.46 -13.64 14.82
CA GLN A 48 -23.49 -13.04 15.75
C GLN A 48 -22.67 -11.92 15.11
N VAL A 49 -22.83 -11.66 13.81
CA VAL A 49 -22.14 -10.55 13.13
C VAL A 49 -22.60 -9.23 13.77
N PRO A 50 -21.68 -8.38 14.25
CA PRO A 50 -22.06 -7.10 14.85
C PRO A 50 -22.84 -6.21 13.88
N GLU A 51 -23.75 -5.40 14.42
CA GLU A 51 -24.54 -4.45 13.65
C GLU A 51 -23.63 -3.46 12.89
N GLY A 52 -23.89 -3.25 11.60
CA GLY A 52 -23.07 -2.39 10.73
C GLY A 52 -21.83 -3.07 10.14
N VAL A 53 -21.49 -4.30 10.55
CA VAL A 53 -20.34 -5.06 10.02
C VAL A 53 -20.79 -6.00 8.90
N LEU A 54 -20.03 -6.03 7.80
CA LEU A 54 -20.24 -7.03 6.75
C LEU A 54 -19.72 -8.40 7.19
N HIS A 55 -20.43 -9.47 6.80
CA HIS A 55 -19.97 -10.83 7.08
C HIS A 55 -18.53 -11.05 6.56
N PRO A 56 -17.62 -11.69 7.31
CA PRO A 56 -16.20 -11.82 6.92
C PRO A 56 -15.98 -12.47 5.56
N GLN A 57 -16.84 -13.43 5.19
CA GLN A 57 -16.82 -14.04 3.86
C GLN A 57 -17.14 -13.04 2.73
N ARG A 58 -18.08 -12.12 2.96
CA ARG A 58 -18.41 -11.06 1.99
C ARG A 58 -17.23 -10.09 1.83
N ILE A 59 -16.57 -9.75 2.93
CA ILE A 59 -15.36 -8.92 2.93
C ILE A 59 -14.25 -9.62 2.14
N ALA A 60 -13.91 -10.86 2.49
CA ALA A 60 -12.84 -11.60 1.83
C ALA A 60 -13.07 -11.74 0.32
N HIS A 61 -14.27 -12.17 -0.10
CA HIS A 61 -14.60 -12.29 -1.52
C HIS A 61 -14.49 -10.96 -2.28
N GLY A 62 -15.00 -9.86 -1.71
CA GLY A 62 -14.94 -8.56 -2.37
C GLY A 62 -13.51 -8.02 -2.46
N VAL A 63 -12.72 -8.14 -1.39
CA VAL A 63 -11.30 -7.72 -1.37
C VAL A 63 -10.50 -8.47 -2.42
N VAL A 64 -10.60 -9.82 -2.44
CA VAL A 64 -9.88 -10.66 -3.39
C VAL A 64 -10.28 -10.32 -4.82
N ALA A 65 -11.58 -10.15 -5.08
CA ALA A 65 -12.07 -9.74 -6.41
C ALA A 65 -11.56 -8.34 -6.81
N GLY A 66 -11.51 -7.38 -5.88
CA GLY A 66 -11.03 -6.02 -6.13
C GLY A 66 -9.55 -5.95 -6.49
N ILE A 67 -8.72 -6.71 -5.76
CA ILE A 67 -7.27 -6.84 -6.03
C ILE A 67 -7.05 -7.44 -7.42
N GLY A 68 -7.72 -8.57 -7.69
CA GLY A 68 -7.61 -9.26 -8.98
C GLY A 68 -8.08 -8.38 -10.14
N ASP A 69 -9.18 -7.65 -9.98
CA ASP A 69 -9.70 -6.76 -11.02
C ASP A 69 -8.69 -5.69 -11.44
N TYR A 70 -8.06 -5.02 -10.48
CA TYR A 70 -7.11 -3.95 -10.78
C TYR A 70 -5.80 -4.49 -11.37
N GLY A 71 -5.15 -5.42 -10.67
CA GLY A 71 -3.84 -5.95 -11.05
C GLY A 71 -3.87 -6.65 -12.41
N ASN A 72 -4.88 -7.50 -12.64
CA ASN A 72 -4.99 -8.27 -13.88
C ASN A 72 -5.23 -7.35 -15.09
N LYS A 73 -6.10 -6.33 -14.98
CA LYS A 73 -6.36 -5.38 -16.08
C LYS A 73 -5.14 -4.52 -16.39
N LEU A 74 -4.38 -4.14 -15.38
CA LEU A 74 -3.14 -3.37 -15.57
C LEU A 74 -1.99 -4.21 -16.13
N GLY A 75 -2.09 -5.54 -16.03
CA GLY A 75 -1.05 -6.48 -16.43
C GLY A 75 0.12 -6.49 -15.44
N LEU A 76 -0.19 -6.49 -14.14
CA LEU A 76 0.77 -6.69 -13.06
C LEU A 76 0.46 -8.00 -12.32
N PRO A 77 1.46 -8.88 -12.13
CA PRO A 77 1.26 -10.11 -11.40
C PRO A 77 1.24 -9.85 -9.89
N THR A 78 0.34 -10.50 -9.15
CA THR A 78 0.40 -10.56 -7.68
C THR A 78 1.25 -11.77 -7.29
N VAL A 79 2.48 -11.55 -6.84
CA VAL A 79 3.51 -12.60 -6.82
C VAL A 79 3.81 -13.19 -5.45
N ASN A 80 3.36 -12.54 -4.38
CA ASN A 80 3.61 -12.96 -3.01
C ASN A 80 2.47 -12.46 -2.10
N GLY A 81 2.26 -13.12 -0.96
CA GLY A 81 1.26 -12.65 -0.01
C GLY A 81 1.09 -13.55 1.21
N ALA A 82 0.17 -13.18 2.08
CA ALA A 82 -0.23 -13.96 3.25
C ALA A 82 -1.68 -13.69 3.63
N VAL A 83 -2.34 -14.68 4.25
CA VAL A 83 -3.72 -14.52 4.72
C VAL A 83 -3.85 -15.03 6.15
N ILE A 84 -4.33 -14.17 7.04
CA ILE A 84 -4.55 -14.45 8.45
C ILE A 84 -6.03 -14.28 8.79
N TYR A 85 -6.56 -15.24 9.53
CA TYR A 85 -7.90 -15.24 10.08
C TYR A 85 -7.83 -15.13 11.60
N ASP A 86 -8.53 -14.14 12.15
CA ASP A 86 -8.71 -13.95 13.59
C ASP A 86 -9.98 -13.15 13.87
N ALA A 87 -10.71 -13.49 14.93
CA ALA A 87 -11.95 -12.80 15.32
C ALA A 87 -11.76 -11.30 15.63
N GLY A 88 -10.55 -10.89 16.00
CA GLY A 88 -10.22 -9.48 16.21
C GLY A 88 -10.27 -8.61 14.94
N TYR A 89 -10.32 -9.22 13.75
CA TYR A 89 -10.48 -8.51 12.47
C TYR A 89 -11.93 -8.50 11.96
N LEU A 90 -12.92 -8.89 12.77
CA LEU A 90 -14.33 -8.90 12.38
C LEU A 90 -14.84 -7.52 11.95
N GLY A 91 -14.61 -6.49 12.77
CA GLY A 91 -15.05 -5.12 12.48
C GLY A 91 -14.12 -4.37 11.53
N ASN A 92 -12.82 -4.67 11.57
CA ASN A 92 -11.80 -3.98 10.79
C ASN A 92 -10.88 -5.02 10.13
N PRO A 93 -11.13 -5.41 8.86
CA PRO A 93 -10.18 -6.20 8.10
C PRO A 93 -8.92 -5.38 7.78
N LEU A 94 -7.79 -6.07 7.67
CA LEU A 94 -6.56 -5.46 7.16
C LEU A 94 -6.33 -5.89 5.73
N VAL A 95 -6.10 -4.91 4.87
CA VAL A 95 -5.84 -5.10 3.44
C VAL A 95 -4.57 -4.34 3.13
N PHE A 96 -3.46 -5.05 3.15
CA PHE A 96 -2.16 -4.53 2.75
C PHE A 96 -1.97 -4.81 1.27
N CYS A 97 -1.86 -3.75 0.48
CA CYS A 97 -1.44 -3.82 -0.92
C CYS A 97 0.01 -3.32 -0.99
N GLY A 98 0.84 -3.96 -1.81
CA GLY A 98 2.20 -3.53 -2.08
C GLY A 98 2.53 -3.64 -3.57
N CYS A 99 3.44 -2.81 -4.04
CA CYS A 99 3.93 -2.83 -5.40
C CYS A 99 5.45 -2.67 -5.43
N VAL A 100 6.11 -3.33 -6.38
CA VAL A 100 7.53 -3.15 -6.68
C VAL A 100 7.68 -2.59 -8.09
N GLY A 101 8.63 -1.65 -8.23
CA GLY A 101 8.97 -1.03 -9.50
C GLY A 101 10.43 -1.17 -9.88
N LEU A 102 10.70 -1.07 -11.17
CA LEU A 102 12.05 -0.94 -11.73
C LEU A 102 12.28 0.49 -12.19
N LEU A 103 13.41 1.07 -11.78
CA LEU A 103 13.81 2.43 -12.13
C LEU A 103 15.28 2.45 -12.59
N PRO A 104 15.60 3.03 -13.76
CA PRO A 104 16.97 3.35 -14.10
C PRO A 104 17.62 4.27 -13.05
N ARG A 105 18.88 3.99 -12.71
CA ARG A 105 19.55 4.79 -11.68
C ARG A 105 19.64 6.26 -12.11
N GLY A 106 19.11 7.15 -11.27
CA GLY A 106 19.16 8.60 -11.48
C GLY A 106 18.03 9.17 -12.36
N SER A 107 17.00 8.38 -12.69
CA SER A 107 15.87 8.81 -13.51
C SER A 107 14.59 9.14 -12.71
N HIS A 108 14.71 9.47 -11.43
CA HIS A 108 13.61 10.02 -10.62
C HIS A 108 13.90 11.50 -10.33
N PRO A 109 13.32 12.41 -11.12
CA PRO A 109 13.48 13.85 -10.89
C PRO A 109 12.55 14.30 -9.75
N THR A 110 13.08 15.09 -8.82
CA THR A 110 12.39 15.52 -7.58
C THR A 110 12.54 17.01 -7.30
N ALA A 111 13.02 17.78 -8.27
CA ALA A 111 13.44 19.17 -8.07
C ALA A 111 12.63 20.11 -8.98
N PRO A 112 11.40 20.50 -8.58
CA PRO A 112 10.66 21.51 -9.33
C PRO A 112 11.45 22.82 -9.39
N GLN A 113 11.29 23.57 -10.48
CA GLN A 113 11.96 24.85 -10.71
C GLN A 113 10.94 26.00 -10.72
N VAL A 114 11.41 27.22 -10.47
CA VAL A 114 10.60 28.43 -10.68
C VAL A 114 10.15 28.48 -12.14
N ASP A 115 8.91 28.90 -12.38
CA ASP A 115 8.23 28.96 -13.68
C ASP A 115 7.88 27.62 -14.33
N ASP A 116 8.24 26.48 -13.73
CA ASP A 116 7.69 25.20 -14.13
C ASP A 116 6.16 25.21 -13.99
N LEU A 117 5.49 24.58 -14.94
CA LEU A 117 4.05 24.43 -14.93
C LEU A 117 3.67 23.32 -13.95
N VAL A 118 2.59 23.55 -13.20
CA VAL A 118 1.92 22.50 -12.43
C VAL A 118 0.93 21.82 -13.36
N VAL A 119 1.21 20.57 -13.73
CA VAL A 119 0.44 19.81 -14.72
C VAL A 119 -0.18 18.58 -14.07
N ALA A 120 -1.51 18.47 -14.13
CA ALA A 120 -2.23 17.27 -13.78
C ALA A 120 -2.39 16.36 -15.00
N VAL A 121 -2.16 15.06 -14.83
CA VAL A 121 -2.41 14.05 -15.86
C VAL A 121 -3.27 12.89 -15.34
N GLY A 122 -4.06 12.29 -16.22
CA GLY A 122 -4.87 11.11 -15.92
C GLY A 122 -6.33 11.42 -15.60
N GLY A 123 -6.81 10.92 -14.46
CA GLY A 123 -8.22 10.94 -14.07
C GLY A 123 -8.83 12.33 -13.88
N ARG A 124 -10.15 12.43 -14.04
CA ARG A 124 -10.92 13.67 -13.79
C ARG A 124 -11.31 13.82 -12.33
N THR A 125 -11.49 15.05 -11.89
CA THR A 125 -11.82 15.44 -10.52
C THR A 125 -13.33 15.33 -10.24
N GLY A 126 -13.71 14.70 -9.13
CA GLY A 126 -15.10 14.53 -8.67
C GLY A 126 -15.25 14.68 -7.15
N ARG A 127 -16.46 14.49 -6.60
CA ARG A 127 -16.73 14.40 -5.14
C ARG A 127 -16.32 13.06 -4.56
N ASP A 128 -15.08 12.73 -4.84
CA ASP A 128 -14.54 11.39 -4.77
C ASP A 128 -13.59 11.34 -3.58
N GLY A 129 -13.86 10.46 -2.61
CA GLY A 129 -13.06 10.35 -1.40
C GLY A 129 -12.93 11.68 -0.62
N LEU A 130 -13.87 12.61 -0.76
CA LEU A 130 -13.89 13.81 0.07
C LEU A 130 -14.05 13.37 1.54
N HIS A 131 -13.11 13.80 2.39
CA HIS A 131 -12.92 13.33 3.77
C HIS A 131 -12.37 11.90 3.91
N GLY A 132 -11.85 11.26 2.85
CA GLY A 132 -11.27 9.91 2.90
C GLY A 132 -10.11 9.77 3.89
N ALA A 133 -9.16 10.71 3.87
CA ALA A 133 -8.08 10.78 4.87
C ALA A 133 -8.59 11.00 6.31
N THR A 134 -9.58 11.87 6.50
CA THR A 134 -10.19 12.13 7.82
C THR A 134 -10.96 10.90 8.32
N PHE A 135 -11.67 10.23 7.41
CA PHE A 135 -12.44 9.02 7.65
C PHE A 135 -11.54 7.84 8.04
N SER A 136 -10.44 7.63 7.32
CA SER A 136 -9.50 6.55 7.65
C SER A 136 -8.75 6.78 8.96
N SER A 137 -8.81 8.00 9.51
CA SER A 137 -8.27 8.39 10.81
C SER A 137 -9.34 8.44 11.92
N ALA A 138 -10.57 8.03 11.63
CA ALA A 138 -11.67 7.97 12.59
C ALA A 138 -12.06 6.51 12.88
N GLU A 139 -12.57 6.26 14.07
CA GLU A 139 -13.05 4.93 14.49
C GLU A 139 -14.30 4.51 13.71
N LEU A 140 -14.41 3.21 13.36
CA LEU A 140 -15.61 2.66 12.73
C LEU A 140 -16.73 2.44 13.74
N THR A 141 -17.93 2.90 13.39
CA THR A 141 -19.17 2.70 14.16
C THR A 141 -20.28 2.16 13.25
N HIS A 142 -21.41 1.75 13.84
CA HIS A 142 -22.58 1.27 13.10
C HIS A 142 -23.15 2.30 12.11
N ASP A 143 -23.12 3.60 12.44
CA ASP A 143 -23.61 4.69 11.58
C ASP A 143 -22.66 5.01 10.41
N THR A 144 -21.45 4.47 10.45
CA THR A 144 -20.41 4.80 9.48
C THR A 144 -20.74 4.27 8.08
N ALA A 145 -21.32 3.07 8.00
CA ALA A 145 -21.70 2.46 6.72
C ALA A 145 -22.74 3.30 5.94
N GLU A 146 -23.70 3.91 6.63
CA GLU A 146 -24.79 4.68 6.02
C GLU A 146 -24.34 6.07 5.54
N THR A 147 -23.35 6.65 6.21
CA THR A 147 -22.89 8.03 5.96
C THR A 147 -21.76 8.13 4.94
N THR A 148 -20.93 7.09 4.83
CA THR A 148 -19.67 7.15 4.04
C THR A 148 -19.46 5.99 3.05
N GLY A 149 -20.27 4.93 3.09
CA GLY A 149 -20.11 3.78 2.17
C GLY A 149 -20.21 4.16 0.68
N SER A 150 -20.96 5.20 0.35
CA SER A 150 -21.12 5.72 -1.02
C SER A 150 -19.91 6.54 -1.53
N ALA A 151 -18.95 6.88 -0.66
CA ALA A 151 -17.74 7.62 -1.02
C ALA A 151 -16.59 6.72 -1.48
N VAL A 152 -16.68 5.39 -1.26
CA VAL A 152 -15.65 4.44 -1.70
C VAL A 152 -15.74 4.25 -3.21
N GLN A 153 -14.66 4.59 -3.90
CA GLN A 153 -14.59 4.53 -5.35
C GLN A 153 -14.19 3.15 -5.87
N ILE A 154 -14.51 2.92 -7.14
CA ILE A 154 -13.88 1.90 -7.96
C ILE A 154 -12.90 2.63 -8.87
N GLY A 155 -11.65 2.18 -8.92
CA GLY A 155 -10.65 2.80 -9.77
C GLY A 155 -10.81 2.40 -11.24
N ASP A 156 -10.03 3.05 -12.10
CA ASP A 156 -9.99 2.83 -13.54
C ASP A 156 -8.59 2.37 -14.01
N PRO A 157 -8.29 1.05 -13.93
CA PRO A 157 -6.99 0.51 -14.29
C PRO A 157 -6.56 0.80 -15.73
N ILE A 158 -7.52 1.03 -16.65
CA ILE A 158 -7.21 1.31 -18.05
C ILE A 158 -6.64 2.71 -18.20
N THR A 159 -7.23 3.69 -17.52
CA THR A 159 -6.69 5.05 -17.45
C THR A 159 -5.30 5.04 -16.80
N GLU A 160 -5.12 4.32 -15.69
CA GLU A 160 -3.81 4.22 -15.02
C GLU A 160 -2.75 3.56 -15.90
N LYS A 161 -3.15 2.58 -16.75
CA LYS A 161 -2.26 1.99 -17.75
C LYS A 161 -1.74 3.04 -18.73
N GLY A 162 -2.61 3.89 -19.25
CA GLY A 162 -2.21 5.00 -20.14
C GLY A 162 -1.25 5.96 -19.45
N VAL A 163 -1.55 6.34 -18.20
CA VAL A 163 -0.68 7.20 -17.38
C VAL A 163 0.69 6.57 -17.19
N LEU A 164 0.78 5.28 -16.88
CA LEU A 164 2.05 4.56 -16.75
C LEU A 164 2.91 4.68 -18.03
N GLU A 165 2.32 4.43 -19.20
CA GLU A 165 3.06 4.49 -20.47
C GLU A 165 3.51 5.94 -20.79
N LEU A 166 2.66 6.93 -20.52
CA LEU A 166 3.01 8.35 -20.64
C LEU A 166 4.17 8.74 -19.74
N ILE A 167 4.10 8.43 -18.44
CA ILE A 167 5.11 8.83 -17.46
C ILE A 167 6.45 8.19 -17.77
N GLU A 168 6.46 6.93 -18.19
CA GLU A 168 7.71 6.26 -18.57
C GLU A 168 8.37 6.95 -19.78
N ALA A 169 7.62 7.19 -20.85
CA ALA A 169 8.15 7.86 -22.03
C ALA A 169 8.60 9.29 -21.73
N ALA A 170 7.81 10.04 -20.95
CA ALA A 170 8.15 11.40 -20.55
C ALA A 170 9.38 11.47 -19.64
N ARG A 171 9.60 10.46 -18.79
CA ARG A 171 10.82 10.31 -17.98
C ARG A 171 12.04 10.14 -18.87
N ASP A 172 11.96 9.22 -19.83
CA ASP A 172 13.08 8.86 -20.70
C ASP A 172 13.45 10.01 -21.65
N GLU A 173 12.47 10.85 -22.03
CA GLU A 173 12.68 12.10 -22.77
C GLU A 173 13.00 13.32 -21.87
N GLN A 174 13.04 13.14 -20.54
CA GLN A 174 13.33 14.20 -19.55
C GLN A 174 12.39 15.42 -19.65
N LEU A 175 11.08 15.17 -19.78
CA LEU A 175 10.09 16.24 -20.05
C LEU A 175 9.58 16.96 -18.80
N TYR A 176 9.91 16.49 -17.60
CA TYR A 176 9.49 17.07 -16.32
C TYR A 176 10.64 17.07 -15.30
N THR A 177 10.56 17.97 -14.31
CA THR A 177 11.59 18.22 -13.29
C THR A 177 11.22 17.65 -11.92
N ALA A 178 9.94 17.32 -11.71
CA ALA A 178 9.43 16.60 -10.57
C ALA A 178 8.08 15.94 -10.88
N ILE A 179 7.73 14.91 -10.13
CA ILE A 179 6.46 14.18 -10.23
C ILE A 179 6.05 13.67 -8.84
N THR A 180 4.75 13.58 -8.58
CA THR A 180 4.18 12.87 -7.42
C THR A 180 2.80 12.30 -7.77
N ASP A 181 2.34 11.30 -7.03
CA ASP A 181 0.97 10.81 -7.12
C ASP A 181 -0.03 11.82 -6.53
N CYS A 182 -1.30 11.73 -6.94
CA CYS A 182 -2.38 12.54 -6.40
C CYS A 182 -3.40 11.64 -5.67
N GLY A 183 -3.01 11.20 -4.47
CA GLY A 183 -3.81 10.35 -3.59
C GLY A 183 -4.60 11.13 -2.52
N ALA A 184 -4.32 10.83 -1.25
CA ALA A 184 -5.00 11.40 -0.09
C ALA A 184 -4.80 12.93 -0.02
N GLY A 185 -5.87 13.68 0.27
CA GLY A 185 -5.85 15.15 0.24
C GLY A 185 -5.78 15.77 -1.17
N GLY A 186 -5.69 14.97 -2.23
CA GLY A 186 -5.81 15.42 -3.61
C GLY A 186 -4.72 16.41 -4.04
N PHE A 187 -5.13 17.41 -4.83
CA PHE A 187 -4.20 18.45 -5.30
C PHE A 187 -3.60 19.24 -4.14
N SER A 188 -4.30 19.37 -3.01
CA SER A 188 -3.77 20.02 -1.82
C SER A 188 -2.49 19.38 -1.29
N SER A 189 -2.43 18.04 -1.25
CA SER A 189 -1.21 17.35 -0.81
C SER A 189 -0.17 17.36 -1.93
N ALA A 190 -0.53 16.86 -3.11
CA ALA A 190 0.40 16.67 -4.22
C ALA A 190 1.10 17.98 -4.64
N VAL A 191 0.32 19.04 -4.88
CA VAL A 191 0.88 20.35 -5.25
C VAL A 191 1.53 21.03 -4.05
N GLY A 192 0.93 20.90 -2.86
CA GLY A 192 1.44 21.49 -1.62
C GLY A 192 2.83 20.98 -1.24
N GLU A 193 3.05 19.67 -1.33
CA GLU A 193 4.33 19.01 -1.04
C GLU A 193 5.40 19.36 -2.07
N MET A 194 5.08 19.25 -3.38
CA MET A 194 6.01 19.66 -4.45
C MET A 194 6.36 21.16 -4.34
N GLY A 195 5.39 21.99 -3.95
CA GLY A 195 5.53 23.43 -3.80
C GLY A 195 6.06 23.88 -2.45
N SER A 196 6.37 22.97 -1.52
CA SER A 196 6.66 23.29 -0.10
C SER A 196 7.72 24.37 0.10
N THR A 197 8.72 24.46 -0.78
CA THR A 197 9.76 25.49 -0.74
C THR A 197 9.49 26.66 -1.69
N LEU A 198 9.05 26.37 -2.92
CA LEU A 198 8.92 27.39 -3.98
C LEU A 198 7.63 28.18 -3.89
N GLY A 199 6.56 27.64 -3.32
CA GLY A 199 5.22 28.17 -3.50
C GLY A 199 4.65 27.91 -4.90
N VAL A 200 3.33 28.05 -5.02
CA VAL A 200 2.57 27.77 -6.24
C VAL A 200 1.42 28.78 -6.41
N ASP A 201 1.06 29.05 -7.66
CA ASP A 201 -0.15 29.79 -8.03
C ASP A 201 -1.00 28.89 -8.94
N ILE A 202 -2.18 28.51 -8.44
CA ILE A 202 -3.09 27.53 -9.05
C ILE A 202 -4.40 28.19 -9.43
N GLU A 203 -4.91 27.89 -10.64
CA GLU A 203 -6.25 28.23 -11.09
C GLU A 203 -7.10 26.96 -11.21
N LEU A 204 -8.01 26.77 -10.27
CA LEU A 204 -8.83 25.56 -10.16
C LEU A 204 -9.82 25.40 -11.31
N THR A 205 -10.18 26.46 -12.04
CA THR A 205 -11.05 26.32 -13.23
C THR A 205 -10.38 25.53 -14.35
N ASN A 206 -9.05 25.37 -14.33
CA ASN A 206 -8.34 24.52 -15.28
C ASN A 206 -8.41 23.04 -14.90
N ALA A 207 -8.77 22.68 -13.66
CA ALA A 207 -8.82 21.28 -13.26
C ALA A 207 -9.88 20.51 -14.07
N PRO A 208 -9.55 19.33 -14.63
CA PRO A 208 -10.51 18.56 -15.40
C PRO A 208 -11.55 17.97 -14.45
N LEU A 209 -12.84 18.20 -14.72
CA LEU A 209 -13.95 17.81 -13.85
C LEU A 209 -14.79 16.68 -14.48
N LYS A 210 -15.23 15.72 -13.66
CA LYS A 210 -16.17 14.66 -14.08
C LYS A 210 -17.56 15.24 -14.42
N TYR A 211 -17.98 16.24 -13.65
CA TYR A 211 -19.27 16.92 -13.80
C TYR A 211 -19.17 18.36 -13.27
N PRO A 212 -20.01 19.28 -13.77
CA PRO A 212 -20.06 20.66 -13.27
C PRO A 212 -20.63 20.74 -11.84
N GLY A 213 -20.40 21.86 -11.16
CA GLY A 213 -21.03 22.17 -9.87
C GLY A 213 -20.24 21.75 -8.63
N LEU A 214 -18.97 21.37 -8.80
CA LEU A 214 -18.02 21.25 -7.69
C LEU A 214 -17.65 22.64 -7.17
N THR A 215 -17.64 22.79 -5.85
CA THR A 215 -17.14 23.99 -5.17
C THR A 215 -15.61 23.96 -5.10
N PRO A 216 -14.93 25.11 -4.93
CA PRO A 216 -13.46 25.17 -5.03
C PRO A 216 -12.72 24.21 -4.09
N TRP A 217 -13.20 24.09 -2.84
CA TRP A 217 -12.58 23.17 -1.87
C TRP A 217 -12.80 21.70 -2.23
N GLU A 218 -13.93 21.35 -2.86
CA GLU A 218 -14.17 19.98 -3.35
C GLU A 218 -13.22 19.63 -4.49
N ILE A 219 -12.91 20.58 -5.38
CA ILE A 219 -11.93 20.38 -6.47
C ILE A 219 -10.53 20.20 -5.88
N TRP A 220 -10.16 21.05 -4.92
CA TRP A 220 -8.82 21.06 -4.33
C TRP A 220 -8.50 19.83 -3.49
N LEU A 221 -9.48 19.34 -2.71
CA LEU A 221 -9.34 18.21 -1.79
C LEU A 221 -9.86 16.87 -2.34
N SER A 222 -10.37 16.83 -3.57
CA SER A 222 -10.84 15.59 -4.20
C SER A 222 -9.74 14.53 -4.18
N GLU A 223 -10.07 13.32 -3.75
CA GLU A 223 -9.21 12.12 -3.77
C GLU A 223 -9.60 11.21 -4.96
N ALA A 224 -10.07 11.80 -6.07
CA ALA A 224 -10.31 11.08 -7.31
C ALA A 224 -9.06 10.32 -7.76
N GLN A 225 -9.27 9.11 -8.26
CA GLN A 225 -8.20 8.15 -8.57
C GLN A 225 -7.50 8.43 -9.92
N GLU A 226 -6.41 7.68 -10.19
CA GLU A 226 -5.65 7.69 -11.45
C GLU A 226 -5.05 9.06 -11.85
N ARG A 227 -4.71 9.91 -10.89
CA ARG A 227 -4.13 11.23 -11.13
C ARG A 227 -2.67 11.30 -10.68
N MET A 228 -1.86 11.98 -11.49
CA MET A 228 -0.49 12.36 -11.16
C MET A 228 -0.32 13.88 -11.32
N VAL A 229 0.62 14.46 -10.58
CA VAL A 229 1.02 15.87 -10.71
C VAL A 229 2.48 15.94 -11.13
N LEU A 230 2.78 16.79 -12.12
CA LEU A 230 4.11 16.99 -12.69
C LEU A 230 4.51 18.47 -12.60
N ALA A 231 5.79 18.71 -12.39
CA ALA A 231 6.44 20.00 -12.65
C ALA A 231 7.06 19.96 -14.06
N VAL A 232 6.50 20.73 -15.00
CA VAL A 232 6.83 20.63 -16.42
C VAL A 232 7.39 21.95 -16.94
N PRO A 233 8.64 21.99 -17.45
CA PRO A 233 9.15 23.16 -18.14
C PRO A 233 8.25 23.55 -19.32
N ARG A 234 7.99 24.84 -19.49
CA ARG A 234 7.10 25.34 -20.57
C ARG A 234 7.54 24.87 -21.97
N ALA A 235 8.84 24.70 -22.18
CA ALA A 235 9.42 24.26 -23.45
C ALA A 235 9.11 22.79 -23.79
N THR A 236 8.90 21.94 -22.78
CA THR A 236 8.67 20.49 -22.96
C THR A 236 7.19 20.12 -22.96
N LEU A 237 6.30 21.03 -22.53
CA LEU A 237 4.84 20.81 -22.51
C LEU A 237 4.28 20.32 -23.86
N PRO A 238 4.60 20.91 -25.03
CA PRO A 238 4.03 20.44 -26.30
C PRO A 238 4.37 18.98 -26.58
N ARG A 239 5.61 18.56 -26.26
CA ARG A 239 6.04 17.18 -26.42
C ARG A 239 5.33 16.24 -25.46
N LEU A 240 5.12 16.66 -24.21
CA LEU A 240 4.33 15.91 -23.23
C LEU A 240 2.89 15.72 -23.71
N GLN A 241 2.28 16.73 -24.33
CA GLN A 241 0.92 16.67 -24.86
C GLN A 241 0.80 15.73 -26.07
N GLU A 242 1.77 15.73 -26.99
CA GLU A 242 1.82 14.78 -28.10
C GLU A 242 1.89 13.32 -27.60
N LEU A 243 2.72 13.09 -26.59
CA LEU A 243 2.83 11.81 -25.92
C LEU A 243 1.51 11.41 -25.23
N ALA A 244 0.88 12.34 -24.51
CA ALA A 244 -0.37 12.06 -23.83
C ALA A 244 -1.52 11.74 -24.80
N GLU A 245 -1.58 12.38 -25.97
CA GLU A 245 -2.54 12.05 -27.02
C GLU A 245 -2.37 10.62 -27.54
N LEU A 246 -1.12 10.14 -27.69
CA LEU A 246 -0.83 8.76 -28.13
C LEU A 246 -1.41 7.70 -27.18
N TRP A 247 -1.40 7.96 -25.88
CA TRP A 247 -1.90 7.05 -24.84
C TRP A 247 -3.29 7.43 -24.30
N GLU A 248 -3.97 8.37 -24.96
CA GLU A 248 -5.30 8.85 -24.58
C GLU A 248 -5.39 9.36 -23.13
N VAL A 249 -4.32 9.99 -22.64
CA VAL A 249 -4.23 10.56 -21.29
C VAL A 249 -4.57 12.05 -21.31
N GLU A 250 -5.51 12.47 -20.46
CA GLU A 250 -5.86 13.87 -20.31
C GLU A 250 -4.74 14.64 -19.59
N VAL A 251 -4.42 15.84 -20.09
CA VAL A 251 -3.39 16.73 -19.53
C VAL A 251 -3.99 18.10 -19.27
N SER A 252 -3.83 18.63 -18.06
CA SER A 252 -4.26 19.98 -17.71
C SER A 252 -3.19 20.77 -16.98
N VAL A 253 -2.99 22.03 -17.39
CA VAL A 253 -2.10 22.97 -16.72
C VAL A 253 -2.89 23.71 -15.65
N LEU A 254 -2.64 23.38 -14.39
CA LEU A 254 -3.32 23.97 -13.24
C LEU A 254 -2.74 25.33 -12.87
N GLY A 255 -1.45 25.54 -13.11
CA GLY A 255 -0.76 26.73 -12.62
C GLY A 255 0.76 26.66 -12.81
N HIS A 256 1.52 27.29 -11.92
CA HIS A 256 2.98 27.29 -11.96
C HIS A 256 3.62 27.46 -10.58
N PHE A 257 4.89 27.05 -10.47
CA PHE A 257 5.73 27.28 -9.30
C PHE A 257 6.29 28.72 -9.32
N THR A 258 6.13 29.45 -8.21
CA THR A 258 6.35 30.91 -8.19
C THR A 258 7.72 31.33 -7.66
N GLY A 259 8.32 30.53 -6.78
CA GLY A 259 9.54 30.89 -6.05
C GLY A 259 9.32 31.85 -4.86
N GLN A 260 8.08 32.13 -4.49
CA GLN A 260 7.72 33.06 -3.41
C GLN A 260 7.51 32.38 -2.04
N GLY A 261 7.40 31.04 -2.00
CA GLY A 261 7.14 30.30 -0.76
C GLY A 261 5.70 30.40 -0.25
N GLU A 262 4.77 30.82 -1.10
CA GLU A 262 3.34 31.01 -0.79
C GLU A 262 2.48 30.04 -1.61
N LEU A 263 1.42 29.51 -0.99
CA LEU A 263 0.35 28.78 -1.66
C LEU A 263 -0.75 29.78 -2.04
N CYS A 264 -0.94 30.03 -3.32
CA CYS A 264 -2.07 30.81 -3.85
C CYS A 264 -2.96 29.90 -4.69
N VAL A 265 -4.22 29.74 -4.28
CA VAL A 265 -5.24 28.98 -5.03
C VAL A 265 -6.35 29.93 -5.41
N ARG A 266 -6.68 29.94 -6.71
CA ARG A 266 -7.70 30.78 -7.32
C ARG A 266 -8.81 29.95 -7.92
N TYR A 267 -10.00 30.54 -8.02
CA TYR A 267 -11.12 29.99 -8.75
C TYR A 267 -11.84 31.11 -9.49
N ASN A 268 -11.85 31.04 -10.83
CA ASN A 268 -12.33 32.13 -11.69
C ASN A 268 -11.57 33.45 -11.45
N GLY A 269 -10.27 33.37 -11.16
CA GLY A 269 -9.43 34.52 -10.88
C GLY A 269 -9.50 35.07 -9.44
N ASP A 270 -10.52 34.69 -8.66
CA ASP A 270 -10.65 35.07 -7.25
C ASP A 270 -9.80 34.17 -6.35
N VAL A 271 -9.04 34.74 -5.43
CA VAL A 271 -8.21 33.99 -4.47
C VAL A 271 -9.12 33.31 -3.43
N VAL A 272 -9.07 31.98 -3.37
CA VAL A 272 -9.85 31.14 -2.44
C VAL A 272 -8.99 30.54 -1.33
N ALA A 273 -7.67 30.47 -1.50
CA ALA A 273 -6.71 30.17 -0.44
C ALA A 273 -5.39 30.93 -0.68
N ASP A 274 -4.83 31.49 0.39
CA ASP A 274 -3.55 32.22 0.38
C ASP A 274 -2.85 31.97 1.73
N LEU A 275 -1.81 31.14 1.73
CA LEU A 275 -1.13 30.66 2.93
C LEU A 275 0.38 30.49 2.70
N PRO A 276 1.23 30.88 3.67
CA PRO A 276 2.66 30.57 3.59
C PRO A 276 2.91 29.06 3.65
N MET A 277 3.76 28.54 2.75
CA MET A 277 4.07 27.11 2.71
C MET A 277 4.75 26.63 3.99
N HIS A 278 5.60 27.46 4.61
CA HIS A 278 6.23 27.13 5.90
C HIS A 278 5.21 26.90 7.01
N PHE A 279 4.11 27.68 7.03
CA PHE A 279 3.06 27.50 8.03
C PHE A 279 2.29 26.21 7.78
N LEU A 280 2.02 25.89 6.52
CA LEU A 280 1.31 24.67 6.13
C LEU A 280 2.09 23.40 6.51
N HIS A 281 3.40 23.37 6.28
CA HIS A 281 4.23 22.17 6.46
C HIS A 281 4.93 22.09 7.82
N ASP A 282 5.39 23.22 8.38
CA ASP A 282 6.15 23.25 9.64
C ASP A 282 5.35 23.83 10.83
N GLY A 283 4.08 24.20 10.62
CA GLY A 283 3.24 24.83 11.65
C GLY A 283 2.58 23.86 12.64
N ILE A 284 2.67 22.54 12.41
CA ILE A 284 1.99 21.53 13.23
C ILE A 284 2.83 21.22 14.49
N PRO A 285 2.30 21.41 15.71
CA PRO A 285 3.06 21.15 16.93
C PRO A 285 3.27 19.65 17.17
N GLN A 286 4.48 19.28 17.59
CA GLN A 286 4.79 17.90 17.99
C GLN A 286 4.00 17.51 19.25
N ARG A 287 3.35 16.35 19.21
CA ARG A 287 2.57 15.81 20.33
C ARG A 287 3.46 14.97 21.25
N HIS A 288 3.26 15.12 22.55
CA HIS A 288 3.86 14.25 23.57
C HIS A 288 2.72 13.43 24.19
N LEU A 289 2.82 12.10 24.13
CA LEU A 289 1.81 11.16 24.61
C LEU A 289 2.43 10.20 25.62
N ASP A 290 1.65 9.81 26.63
CA ASP A 290 2.08 8.82 27.62
C ASP A 290 1.75 7.41 27.12
N ALA A 291 2.74 6.51 27.17
CA ALA A 291 2.60 5.13 26.73
C ALA A 291 2.73 4.19 27.94
N VAL A 292 1.81 3.23 28.07
CA VAL A 292 1.78 2.25 29.17
C VAL A 292 1.61 0.87 28.57
N TRP A 293 2.53 -0.05 28.86
CA TRP A 293 2.35 -1.46 28.52
C TRP A 293 2.30 -2.30 29.80
N GLN A 294 1.30 -3.19 29.87
CA GLN A 294 1.21 -4.20 30.92
C GLN A 294 1.33 -5.56 30.24
N ALA A 295 2.46 -6.23 30.46
CA ALA A 295 2.65 -7.58 29.96
C ALA A 295 1.54 -8.50 30.52
N PRO A 296 0.91 -9.34 29.66
CA PRO A 296 0.00 -10.37 30.14
C PRO A 296 0.68 -11.24 31.19
N ALA A 297 -0.10 -11.71 32.17
CA ALA A 297 0.43 -12.64 33.17
C ALA A 297 1.00 -13.88 32.45
N ALA A 298 2.27 -14.20 32.71
CA ALA A 298 2.90 -15.37 32.14
C ALA A 298 2.12 -16.63 32.57
N SER A 299 1.70 -17.45 31.60
CA SER A 299 1.21 -18.79 31.90
C SER A 299 2.39 -19.65 32.34
N GLU A 300 2.47 -19.94 33.64
CA GLU A 300 3.51 -20.84 34.19
C GLU A 300 3.33 -22.30 33.76
N SER A 301 2.16 -22.68 33.22
CA SER A 301 1.91 -24.03 32.72
C SER A 301 2.39 -24.19 31.29
N ALA A 302 3.27 -25.17 31.06
CA ALA A 302 3.54 -25.68 29.71
C ALA A 302 2.23 -26.15 29.05
N PRO A 303 2.05 -25.93 27.73
CA PRO A 303 0.91 -26.48 27.03
C PRO A 303 0.89 -28.01 27.19
N PRO A 304 -0.29 -28.61 27.44
CA PRO A 304 -0.37 -30.05 27.61
C PRO A 304 0.09 -30.76 26.33
N THR A 305 0.88 -31.82 26.48
CA THR A 305 1.22 -32.68 25.34
C THR A 305 -0.06 -33.34 24.82
N PRO A 306 -0.40 -33.21 23.53
CA PRO A 306 -1.58 -33.85 22.97
C PRO A 306 -1.48 -35.37 23.08
N ALA A 307 -2.59 -36.03 23.44
CA ALA A 307 -2.62 -37.48 23.54
C ALA A 307 -2.51 -38.19 22.17
N ASP A 308 -2.96 -37.52 21.09
CA ASP A 308 -2.90 -38.02 19.71
C ASP A 308 -2.27 -36.95 18.80
N LEU A 309 -1.01 -37.18 18.42
CA LEU A 309 -0.27 -36.27 17.55
C LEU A 309 -0.77 -36.31 16.10
N ASN A 310 -1.35 -37.41 15.63
CA ASN A 310 -1.88 -37.51 14.27
C ASN A 310 -3.14 -36.65 14.15
N ALA A 311 -4.06 -36.77 15.10
CA ALA A 311 -5.25 -35.93 15.14
C ALA A 311 -4.88 -34.44 15.28
N THR A 312 -3.86 -34.12 16.09
CA THR A 312 -3.36 -32.75 16.25
C THR A 312 -2.77 -32.19 14.96
N LEU A 313 -1.95 -32.97 14.25
CA LEU A 313 -1.37 -32.57 12.97
C LEU A 313 -2.46 -32.32 11.92
N LEU A 314 -3.45 -33.21 11.82
CA LEU A 314 -4.56 -33.03 10.88
C LEU A 314 -5.40 -31.79 11.22
N ALA A 315 -5.60 -31.50 12.51
CA ALA A 315 -6.28 -30.27 12.94
C ALA A 315 -5.47 -29.01 12.60
N LEU A 316 -4.14 -29.04 12.76
CA LEU A 316 -3.26 -27.94 12.36
C LEU A 316 -3.31 -27.71 10.84
N LEU A 317 -3.20 -28.77 10.04
CA LEU A 317 -3.28 -28.66 8.58
C LEU A 317 -4.64 -28.16 8.08
N ALA A 318 -5.72 -28.45 8.82
CA ALA A 318 -7.07 -27.95 8.53
C ALA A 318 -7.32 -26.52 9.06
N HIS A 319 -6.45 -25.98 9.91
CA HIS A 319 -6.64 -24.66 10.48
C HIS A 319 -6.54 -23.59 9.38
N PRO A 320 -7.48 -22.62 9.28
CA PRO A 320 -7.52 -21.66 8.17
C PRO A 320 -6.22 -20.88 7.95
N ASN A 321 -5.47 -20.55 9.02
CA ASN A 321 -4.18 -19.87 8.91
C ASN A 321 -3.06 -20.75 8.32
N VAL A 322 -3.16 -22.08 8.42
CA VAL A 322 -2.15 -23.04 7.92
C VAL A 322 -2.55 -23.66 6.58
N ALA A 323 -3.86 -23.91 6.39
CA ALA A 323 -4.40 -24.54 5.20
C ALA A 323 -4.01 -23.81 3.91
N SER A 324 -4.07 -24.51 2.77
CA SER A 324 -3.74 -23.94 1.46
C SER A 324 -4.53 -22.66 1.17
N LYS A 325 -3.86 -21.67 0.56
CA LYS A 325 -4.47 -20.42 0.09
C LYS A 325 -4.72 -20.41 -1.42
N GLU A 326 -4.68 -21.59 -2.05
CA GLU A 326 -4.80 -21.79 -3.49
C GLU A 326 -6.04 -21.13 -4.10
N GLU A 327 -7.20 -21.20 -3.43
CA GLU A 327 -8.45 -20.60 -3.92
C GLU A 327 -8.36 -19.09 -4.14
N ILE A 328 -7.58 -18.40 -3.30
CA ILE A 328 -7.31 -16.96 -3.41
C ILE A 328 -6.23 -16.73 -4.48
N ILE A 329 -5.10 -17.44 -4.36
CA ILE A 329 -3.93 -17.27 -5.23
C ILE A 329 -4.36 -17.38 -6.70
N ARG A 330 -5.11 -18.41 -7.07
CA ARG A 330 -5.52 -18.65 -8.47
C ARG A 330 -6.46 -17.60 -9.07
N GLN A 331 -6.95 -16.64 -8.30
CA GLN A 331 -7.73 -15.51 -8.82
C GLN A 331 -6.83 -14.44 -9.50
N TYR A 332 -5.54 -14.44 -9.20
CA TYR A 332 -4.59 -13.45 -9.68
C TYR A 332 -3.76 -13.98 -10.84
N ASP A 333 -3.34 -13.08 -11.72
CA ASP A 333 -2.22 -13.36 -12.60
C ASP A 333 -0.91 -13.39 -11.78
N HIS A 334 -0.01 -14.33 -12.09
CA HIS A 334 1.30 -14.45 -11.45
C HIS A 334 2.48 -14.43 -12.44
N GLU A 335 2.20 -14.37 -13.73
CA GLU A 335 3.18 -14.68 -14.79
C GLU A 335 3.25 -13.61 -15.89
N VAL A 336 2.32 -12.68 -15.94
CA VAL A 336 2.34 -11.58 -16.90
C VAL A 336 3.70 -10.87 -16.82
N ARG A 337 4.25 -10.56 -18.01
CA ARG A 337 5.63 -10.09 -18.23
C ARG A 337 6.73 -11.16 -18.13
N GLY A 338 6.42 -12.40 -17.76
CA GLY A 338 7.35 -13.53 -17.83
C GLY A 338 8.57 -13.44 -16.90
N GLY A 339 8.47 -12.64 -15.84
CA GLY A 339 9.56 -12.37 -14.90
C GLY A 339 9.53 -13.19 -13.62
N THR A 340 8.44 -13.91 -13.31
CA THR A 340 8.28 -14.64 -12.04
C THR A 340 8.94 -16.02 -12.12
N LEU A 341 10.07 -16.21 -11.43
CA LEU A 341 10.84 -17.45 -11.44
C LEU A 341 10.43 -18.42 -10.33
N VAL A 342 10.16 -17.91 -9.13
CA VAL A 342 9.50 -18.64 -8.05
C VAL A 342 8.13 -18.01 -7.89
N ARG A 343 7.10 -18.81 -8.13
CA ARG A 343 5.68 -18.44 -8.11
C ARG A 343 5.08 -18.79 -6.74
N PRO A 344 3.94 -18.20 -6.35
CA PRO A 344 3.26 -18.55 -5.09
C PRO A 344 2.99 -20.05 -4.92
N LEU A 345 2.72 -20.73 -6.04
CA LEU A 345 2.58 -22.18 -6.10
C LEU A 345 3.73 -22.79 -6.91
N THR A 346 4.27 -23.90 -6.43
CA THR A 346 5.43 -24.63 -6.95
C THR A 346 5.14 -26.12 -6.98
N GLY A 347 6.15 -26.93 -7.33
CA GLY A 347 5.99 -28.37 -7.53
C GLY A 347 5.45 -28.77 -8.91
N PRO A 348 5.46 -30.08 -9.22
CA PRO A 348 5.05 -30.59 -10.53
C PRO A 348 3.60 -30.29 -10.91
N GLN A 349 2.73 -30.16 -9.91
CA GLN A 349 1.30 -29.88 -10.08
C GLN A 349 0.92 -28.41 -9.80
N MET A 350 1.90 -27.57 -9.44
CA MET A 350 1.68 -26.15 -9.12
C MET A 350 0.65 -25.98 -7.99
N ASP A 351 0.84 -26.72 -6.91
CA ASP A 351 -0.05 -26.85 -5.75
C ASP A 351 0.70 -26.78 -4.41
N GLY A 352 2.04 -26.78 -4.41
CA GLY A 352 2.85 -26.58 -3.20
C GLY A 352 3.15 -25.09 -2.95
N PRO A 353 3.09 -24.58 -1.71
CA PRO A 353 3.39 -23.17 -1.44
C PRO A 353 4.87 -22.85 -1.67
N ALA A 354 5.18 -21.58 -1.93
CA ALA A 354 6.53 -21.04 -1.85
C ALA A 354 6.68 -20.12 -0.62
N ASP A 355 7.90 -20.05 -0.07
CA ASP A 355 8.20 -19.17 1.06
C ASP A 355 8.27 -17.69 0.65
N ALA A 356 8.63 -17.42 -0.61
CA ALA A 356 8.78 -16.08 -1.17
C ALA A 356 8.71 -16.10 -2.70
N ALA A 357 8.54 -14.93 -3.31
CA ALA A 357 8.68 -14.77 -4.75
C ALA A 357 10.13 -14.51 -5.14
N LEU A 358 10.53 -14.97 -6.32
CA LEU A 358 11.79 -14.60 -6.98
C LEU A 358 11.47 -14.06 -8.36
N LEU A 359 11.88 -12.83 -8.64
CA LEU A 359 11.57 -12.12 -9.87
C LEU A 359 12.82 -11.73 -10.64
N LYS A 360 12.74 -11.86 -11.95
CA LYS A 360 13.73 -11.43 -12.94
C LYS A 360 13.09 -10.37 -13.84
N PRO A 361 13.36 -9.07 -13.59
CA PRO A 361 12.80 -8.02 -14.41
C PRO A 361 13.17 -8.17 -15.88
N LEU A 362 12.21 -7.89 -16.77
CA LEU A 362 12.47 -7.79 -18.20
C LEU A 362 13.55 -6.75 -18.48
N GLY A 363 14.38 -6.99 -19.51
CA GLY A 363 15.49 -6.10 -19.86
C GLY A 363 16.73 -6.22 -18.96
N THR A 364 16.77 -7.20 -18.04
CA THR A 364 17.93 -7.42 -17.15
C THR A 364 18.67 -8.74 -17.39
N TRP A 365 18.39 -9.44 -18.50
CA TRP A 365 18.92 -10.78 -18.81
C TRP A 365 20.41 -10.84 -19.15
N GLN A 366 21.10 -9.71 -19.19
CA GLN A 366 22.56 -9.60 -19.35
C GLN A 366 23.36 -10.09 -18.14
N HIS A 367 22.70 -10.39 -17.03
CA HIS A 367 23.28 -10.97 -15.81
C HIS A 367 22.29 -11.91 -15.15
N ASP A 368 22.76 -12.78 -14.26
CA ASP A 368 21.91 -13.78 -13.60
C ASP A 368 21.26 -13.30 -12.30
N LYS A 369 21.51 -12.05 -11.89
CA LYS A 369 20.86 -11.49 -10.70
C LYS A 369 19.33 -11.42 -10.85
N ALA A 370 18.64 -11.71 -9.77
CA ALA A 370 17.19 -11.56 -9.58
C ALA A 370 16.94 -10.85 -8.24
N PHE A 371 15.68 -10.63 -7.88
CA PHE A 371 15.33 -10.13 -6.55
C PHE A 371 14.18 -10.92 -5.95
N THR A 372 14.15 -11.00 -4.63
CA THR A 372 13.14 -11.71 -3.85
C THR A 372 12.13 -10.73 -3.28
N LEU A 373 10.89 -11.17 -3.11
CA LEU A 373 9.90 -10.51 -2.27
C LEU A 373 9.36 -11.51 -1.27
N SER A 374 9.43 -11.17 0.01
CA SER A 374 8.91 -11.99 1.09
C SER A 374 8.19 -11.12 2.12
N VAL A 375 7.42 -11.75 3.00
CA VAL A 375 6.71 -11.11 4.09
C VAL A 375 6.89 -11.89 5.39
N GLY A 376 6.71 -11.20 6.51
CA GLY A 376 6.62 -11.78 7.84
C GLY A 376 5.57 -11.04 8.67
N ILE A 377 4.75 -11.78 9.39
CA ILE A 377 3.58 -11.24 10.10
C ILE A 377 3.10 -12.22 11.18
N ASN A 378 3.05 -11.77 12.44
CA ASN A 378 2.70 -12.65 13.57
C ASN A 378 1.87 -11.94 14.67
N PRO A 379 0.64 -11.50 14.38
CA PRO A 379 -0.21 -10.77 15.34
C PRO A 379 -0.56 -11.60 16.59
N LEU A 380 -0.53 -12.94 16.49
CA LEU A 380 -0.77 -13.82 17.65
C LEU A 380 0.31 -13.66 18.72
N LEU A 381 1.58 -13.53 18.31
CA LEU A 381 2.67 -13.25 19.24
C LEU A 381 2.54 -11.85 19.85
N GLY A 382 2.06 -10.88 19.07
CA GLY A 382 1.87 -9.49 19.51
C GLY A 382 0.88 -9.33 20.66
N ARG A 383 -0.07 -10.25 20.83
CA ARG A 383 -0.98 -10.29 21.99
C ARG A 383 -0.23 -10.50 23.31
N CYS A 384 0.88 -11.23 23.27
CA CYS A 384 1.67 -11.59 24.44
C CYS A 384 2.87 -10.64 24.59
N ASP A 385 3.58 -10.41 23.49
CA ASP A 385 4.83 -9.66 23.48
C ASP A 385 4.98 -8.90 22.13
N PRO A 386 4.61 -7.61 22.09
CA PRO A 386 4.73 -6.78 20.89
C PRO A 386 6.17 -6.61 20.40
N TYR A 387 7.14 -6.62 21.31
CA TYR A 387 8.56 -6.57 20.95
C TYR A 387 8.98 -7.87 20.25
N ALA A 388 8.64 -9.02 20.82
CA ALA A 388 8.96 -10.32 20.22
C ALA A 388 8.23 -10.54 18.89
N MET A 389 6.99 -10.03 18.74
CA MET A 389 6.30 -10.00 17.45
C MET A 389 7.12 -9.27 16.39
N ALA A 390 7.65 -8.09 16.70
CA ALA A 390 8.43 -7.33 15.75
C ALA A 390 9.69 -8.07 15.31
N VAL A 391 10.43 -8.64 16.26
CA VAL A 391 11.61 -9.46 15.95
C VAL A 391 11.22 -10.67 15.11
N SER A 392 10.12 -11.37 15.45
CA SER A 392 9.62 -12.52 14.70
C SER A 392 9.22 -12.16 13.27
N ALA A 393 8.58 -11.02 13.05
CA ALA A 393 8.13 -10.60 11.72
C ALA A 393 9.32 -10.25 10.83
N VAL A 394 10.34 -9.56 11.36
CA VAL A 394 11.60 -9.30 10.63
C VAL A 394 12.31 -10.61 10.30
N ASP A 395 12.47 -11.50 11.28
CA ASP A 395 13.13 -12.80 11.08
C ASP A 395 12.41 -13.67 10.03
N GLU A 396 11.08 -13.74 10.08
CA GLU A 396 10.28 -14.50 9.11
C GLU A 396 10.45 -13.94 7.68
N ALA A 397 10.35 -12.62 7.50
CA ALA A 397 10.57 -12.00 6.19
C ALA A 397 11.99 -12.31 5.66
N PHE A 398 13.00 -12.24 6.52
CA PHE A 398 14.38 -12.58 6.18
C PHE A 398 14.55 -14.05 5.78
N ARG A 399 14.09 -14.98 6.61
CA ARG A 399 14.21 -16.42 6.35
C ARG A 399 13.51 -16.81 5.05
N ASN A 400 12.33 -16.26 4.79
CA ASN A 400 11.59 -16.48 3.56
C ASN A 400 12.37 -16.01 2.32
N ALA A 401 12.98 -14.81 2.36
CA ALA A 401 13.81 -14.31 1.27
C ALA A 401 15.06 -15.17 1.04
N VAL A 402 15.77 -15.53 2.10
CA VAL A 402 16.97 -16.37 2.03
C VAL A 402 16.63 -17.77 1.50
N ALA A 403 15.49 -18.33 1.90
CA ALA A 403 15.02 -19.65 1.48
C ALA A 403 14.79 -19.78 -0.03
N VAL A 404 14.68 -18.68 -0.78
CA VAL A 404 14.55 -18.69 -2.24
C VAL A 404 15.79 -18.14 -2.96
N GLY A 405 16.86 -17.82 -2.22
CA GLY A 405 18.18 -17.48 -2.76
C GLY A 405 18.63 -16.02 -2.61
N ALA A 406 17.98 -15.21 -1.76
CA ALA A 406 18.49 -13.87 -1.45
C ALA A 406 19.84 -13.92 -0.72
N ASP A 407 20.74 -12.99 -1.05
CA ASP A 407 21.90 -12.67 -0.23
C ASP A 407 21.43 -11.87 1.01
N PRO A 408 21.60 -12.40 2.24
CA PRO A 408 21.12 -11.73 3.45
C PRO A 408 21.76 -10.36 3.68
N THR A 409 22.94 -10.09 3.10
CA THR A 409 23.62 -8.78 3.20
C THR A 409 23.05 -7.75 2.23
N GLN A 410 22.16 -8.16 1.33
CA GLN A 410 21.52 -7.31 0.32
C GLN A 410 19.99 -7.30 0.46
N ILE A 411 19.50 -7.44 1.69
CA ILE A 411 18.08 -7.35 2.01
C ILE A 411 17.78 -5.98 2.62
N ALA A 412 16.74 -5.33 2.10
CA ALA A 412 16.10 -4.17 2.70
C ALA A 412 14.67 -4.52 3.11
N ILE A 413 14.14 -3.82 4.11
CA ILE A 413 12.83 -4.09 4.70
C ILE A 413 11.93 -2.86 4.66
N LEU A 414 10.63 -3.10 4.80
CA LEU A 414 9.62 -2.07 4.97
C LEU A 414 8.60 -2.53 6.02
N ASP A 415 8.09 -1.59 6.80
CA ASP A 415 7.14 -1.84 7.88
C ASP A 415 5.75 -1.31 7.58
N ASN A 416 4.72 -2.06 7.95
CA ASN A 416 3.35 -1.58 7.96
C ASN A 416 2.70 -1.87 9.32
N PHE A 417 2.44 -0.81 10.07
CA PHE A 417 1.81 -0.86 11.38
C PHE A 417 0.30 -0.73 11.24
N CYS A 418 -0.47 -1.65 11.83
CA CYS A 418 -1.91 -1.53 12.00
C CYS A 418 -2.26 -1.62 13.47
N TRP A 419 -2.79 -0.52 14.01
CA TRP A 419 -3.06 -0.38 15.44
C TRP A 419 -4.41 0.29 15.71
N GLY A 420 -4.87 0.17 16.96
CA GLY A 420 -5.99 0.94 17.48
C GLY A 420 -5.66 2.42 17.66
N ASN A 421 -6.47 3.12 18.44
CA ASN A 421 -6.32 4.55 18.74
C ASN A 421 -5.03 4.80 19.57
N PRO A 422 -4.03 5.50 19.01
CA PRO A 422 -2.73 5.74 19.64
C PRO A 422 -2.79 6.79 20.75
N THR A 423 -3.94 7.45 20.95
CA THR A 423 -4.12 8.42 22.03
C THR A 423 -4.43 7.78 23.38
N LEU A 424 -4.77 6.48 23.39
CA LEU A 424 -4.92 5.72 24.63
C LEU A 424 -3.57 5.11 25.04
N PRO A 425 -3.11 5.32 26.30
CA PRO A 425 -1.79 4.89 26.73
C PRO A 425 -1.50 3.40 26.59
N ASP A 426 -2.49 2.54 26.84
CA ASP A 426 -2.38 1.08 26.76
C ASP A 426 -2.11 0.59 25.33
N ARG A 427 -2.82 1.18 24.36
CA ARG A 427 -2.65 0.90 22.94
C ARG A 427 -1.31 1.42 22.44
N LEU A 428 -0.94 2.65 22.84
CA LEU A 428 0.34 3.25 22.48
C LEU A 428 1.54 2.48 23.05
N GLY A 429 1.45 1.96 24.28
CA GLY A 429 2.53 1.19 24.91
C GLY A 429 2.97 0.00 24.07
N ALA A 430 2.00 -0.73 23.53
CA ALA A 430 2.26 -1.88 22.67
C ALA A 430 2.89 -1.49 21.32
N LEU A 431 2.44 -0.36 20.74
CA LEU A 431 3.03 0.20 19.51
C LEU A 431 4.49 0.61 19.72
N VAL A 432 4.80 1.30 20.83
CA VAL A 432 6.17 1.71 21.18
C VAL A 432 7.11 0.51 21.32
N LEU A 433 6.67 -0.55 22.01
CA LEU A 433 7.46 -1.78 22.12
C LEU A 433 7.68 -2.48 20.78
N THR A 434 6.68 -2.44 19.90
CA THR A 434 6.81 -2.96 18.53
C THR A 434 7.88 -2.17 17.75
N CYS A 435 7.87 -0.84 17.83
CA CYS A 435 8.89 0.00 17.20
C CYS A 435 10.30 -0.30 17.74
N GLN A 436 10.44 -0.52 19.06
CA GLN A 436 11.71 -0.91 19.66
C GLN A 436 12.21 -2.26 19.13
N GLY A 437 11.31 -3.25 19.00
CA GLY A 437 11.65 -4.56 18.43
C GLY A 437 12.05 -4.47 16.96
N CYS A 438 11.39 -3.62 16.16
CA CYS A 438 11.79 -3.34 14.78
C CYS A 438 13.21 -2.76 14.72
N TYR A 439 13.53 -1.78 15.57
CA TYR A 439 14.85 -1.16 15.63
C TYR A 439 15.95 -2.18 15.96
N ASP A 440 15.75 -2.96 17.03
CA ASP A 440 16.75 -3.93 17.48
C ASP A 440 16.92 -5.07 16.47
N ALA A 441 15.84 -5.54 15.84
CA ALA A 441 15.91 -6.54 14.78
C ALA A 441 16.61 -6.00 13.53
N ALA A 442 16.26 -4.80 13.06
CA ALA A 442 16.92 -4.18 11.90
C ALA A 442 18.42 -4.01 12.10
N LEU A 443 18.85 -3.61 13.30
CA LEU A 443 20.27 -3.55 13.65
C LEU A 443 20.93 -4.93 13.67
N ALA A 444 20.26 -5.94 14.23
CA ALA A 444 20.80 -7.31 14.32
C ALA A 444 20.98 -7.96 12.93
N TYR A 445 20.03 -7.77 12.02
CA TYR A 445 20.10 -8.28 10.65
C TYR A 445 20.94 -7.37 9.71
N GLY A 446 21.28 -6.15 10.13
CA GLY A 446 21.98 -5.18 9.28
C GLY A 446 21.14 -4.69 8.11
N ALA A 447 19.83 -4.55 8.32
CA ALA A 447 18.83 -4.34 7.27
C ALA A 447 18.17 -2.96 7.42
N PRO A 448 18.23 -2.08 6.41
CA PRO A 448 17.58 -0.79 6.50
C PRO A 448 16.08 -0.89 6.24
N PHE A 449 15.29 -0.12 7.00
CA PHE A 449 13.94 0.26 6.59
C PHE A 449 14.03 1.30 5.47
N ILE A 450 13.47 1.00 4.30
CA ILE A 450 13.51 1.87 3.12
C ILE A 450 12.19 2.61 2.84
N SER A 451 11.12 2.16 3.47
CA SER A 451 9.78 2.74 3.41
C SER A 451 8.93 2.14 4.53
N GLY A 452 7.76 2.72 4.80
CA GLY A 452 6.79 2.16 5.72
C GLY A 452 5.49 2.94 5.74
N LYS A 453 4.49 2.42 6.44
CA LYS A 453 3.20 3.08 6.64
C LYS A 453 2.57 2.68 7.96
N ASP A 454 1.77 3.57 8.52
CA ASP A 454 0.90 3.25 9.65
C ASP A 454 -0.58 3.44 9.29
N SER A 455 -1.40 2.57 9.86
CA SER A 455 -2.85 2.69 9.91
C SER A 455 -3.24 2.59 11.37
N LEU A 456 -3.63 3.72 11.93
CA LEU A 456 -4.05 3.83 13.33
C LEU A 456 -5.58 3.90 13.40
N TYR A 457 -6.14 3.85 14.62
CA TYR A 457 -7.59 3.89 14.85
C TYR A 457 -8.38 2.69 14.27
N ASN A 458 -7.71 1.57 14.01
CA ASN A 458 -8.39 0.33 13.59
C ASN A 458 -9.12 -0.30 14.78
N GLU A 459 -10.31 0.20 15.04
CA GLU A 459 -11.20 -0.27 16.10
C GLU A 459 -12.64 -0.27 15.64
N PHE A 460 -13.42 -1.11 16.31
CA PHE A 460 -14.85 -1.17 16.17
C PHE A 460 -15.51 -1.20 17.55
N ASN A 461 -16.36 -0.21 17.84
CA ASN A 461 -17.04 -0.06 19.14
C ASN A 461 -16.07 -0.14 20.35
N GLY A 462 -14.92 0.54 20.26
CA GLY A 462 -13.88 0.62 21.28
C GLY A 462 -13.02 -0.64 21.41
N GLN A 463 -13.23 -1.67 20.59
CA GLN A 463 -12.39 -2.86 20.56
C GLN A 463 -11.35 -2.74 19.44
N PRO A 464 -10.04 -2.69 19.76
CA PRO A 464 -9.01 -2.63 18.74
C PRO A 464 -8.82 -3.99 18.08
N ILE A 465 -8.33 -3.96 16.83
CA ILE A 465 -7.76 -5.14 16.20
C ILE A 465 -6.59 -5.70 17.04
N PRO A 466 -6.18 -6.96 16.84
CA PRO A 466 -4.87 -7.42 17.26
C PRO A 466 -3.82 -6.50 16.67
N GLY A 467 -2.94 -5.96 17.51
CA GLY A 467 -1.82 -5.15 17.05
C GLY A 467 -1.03 -5.92 15.99
N THR A 468 -0.97 -5.38 14.77
CA THR A 468 -0.47 -6.11 13.61
C THR A 468 0.67 -5.33 12.98
N LEU A 469 1.83 -5.97 12.88
CA LEU A 469 2.96 -5.49 12.11
C LEU A 469 3.18 -6.45 10.94
N LEU A 470 3.19 -5.89 9.74
CA LEU A 470 3.66 -6.56 8.54
C LEU A 470 5.06 -6.05 8.20
N ILE A 471 6.02 -6.95 8.11
CA ILE A 471 7.33 -6.67 7.51
C ILE A 471 7.34 -7.28 6.11
N SER A 472 7.68 -6.47 5.11
CA SER A 472 8.02 -7.00 3.78
C SER A 472 9.51 -6.82 3.53
N ALA A 473 10.14 -7.79 2.90
CA ALA A 473 11.55 -7.74 2.57
C ALA A 473 11.78 -7.86 1.07
N ILE A 474 12.71 -7.06 0.56
CA ILE A 474 13.23 -7.13 -0.80
C ILE A 474 14.72 -7.46 -0.75
N GLY A 475 15.13 -8.52 -1.44
CA GLY A 475 16.51 -9.03 -1.38
C GLY A 475 17.09 -9.25 -2.76
N ILE A 476 18.39 -9.01 -2.95
CA ILE A 476 19.06 -9.39 -4.20
C ILE A 476 19.43 -10.87 -4.15
N ALA A 477 19.02 -11.63 -5.15
CA ALA A 477 19.54 -12.96 -5.42
C ALA A 477 20.68 -12.84 -6.45
N PRO A 478 21.94 -13.16 -6.09
CA PRO A 478 23.09 -12.93 -6.98
C PRO A 478 23.08 -13.84 -8.22
N ASP A 479 22.50 -15.05 -8.10
CA ASP A 479 22.37 -16.03 -9.17
C ASP A 479 20.99 -16.71 -9.12
N LEU A 480 20.16 -16.47 -10.13
CA LEU A 480 18.82 -17.06 -10.27
C LEU A 480 18.81 -18.58 -10.43
N HIS A 481 19.95 -19.20 -10.75
CA HIS A 481 20.09 -20.65 -10.88
C HIS A 481 20.23 -21.35 -9.53
N CYS A 482 20.58 -20.62 -8.47
CA CYS A 482 20.65 -21.13 -7.10
C CYS A 482 19.30 -21.07 -6.36
N ARG A 483 18.21 -20.72 -7.06
CA ARG A 483 16.88 -20.65 -6.44
C ARG A 483 16.44 -22.02 -5.90
N THR A 484 15.80 -21.98 -4.75
CA THR A 484 15.21 -23.14 -4.08
C THR A 484 13.71 -22.94 -3.94
N THR A 485 12.97 -24.05 -3.92
CA THR A 485 11.51 -24.09 -3.71
C THR A 485 11.19 -25.16 -2.68
N ALA A 486 10.03 -25.05 -2.02
CA ALA A 486 9.67 -25.91 -0.90
C ALA A 486 9.42 -27.38 -1.29
N ASP A 487 9.12 -27.67 -2.56
CA ASP A 487 8.83 -29.02 -3.03
C ASP A 487 10.08 -29.93 -3.09
N PHE A 488 9.95 -31.15 -2.56
CA PHE A 488 10.95 -32.19 -2.72
C PHE A 488 11.06 -32.59 -4.18
N LYS A 489 12.27 -32.49 -4.76
CA LYS A 489 12.51 -32.84 -6.18
C LYS A 489 12.62 -34.34 -6.42
N GLU A 490 13.01 -35.09 -5.39
CA GLU A 490 13.09 -36.54 -5.35
C GLU A 490 12.54 -37.00 -4.00
N SER A 491 11.63 -37.98 -3.99
CA SER A 491 10.97 -38.52 -2.78
C SER A 491 11.39 -39.95 -2.47
#